data_AF-A0A2G6GRB2-F1
#
_entry.id   AF-A0A2G6GRB2-F1
#
_cell.length_a   1.000
_cell.length_b   1.000
_cell.length_c   1.000
_cell.angle_alpha   90.00
_cell.angle_beta   90.00
_cell.angle_gamma   90.00
#
_symmetry.space_group_name_H-M   'P 1'
#
loop_
_entity.id
_entity.type
_entity.pdbx_description
1 polymer ?
#
loop_
_entity_poly.entity_id
_entity_poly.type
_entity_poly.pdbx_seq_one_letter_code
_entity_poly.pdbx_strand_id
1 'polypeptide(L)'
;DIVADYNNIILGTSTWGVGELQDDWDEFLPNLVKEDLVDKNVALFGLGDSMGNSETFTDAMSVIAEELKATNCKILDGVSTDGYDFDESQSVVDGKFIGLAIDEDNQSELTEERIDAWLEMILPQFK
;
A
#
# COMPACT_ATOMS: atom_id res chain seq x y z
N ASP A 1 -2.63 19.97 -5.01
CA ASP A 1 -3.45 20.84 -4.12
C ASP A 1 -4.02 20.14 -2.90
N ILE A 2 -5.02 19.23 -2.99
CA ILE A 2 -5.70 18.71 -1.77
C ILE A 2 -4.79 17.86 -0.87
N VAL A 3 -3.95 16.98 -1.41
CA VAL A 3 -3.16 16.02 -0.62
C VAL A 3 -2.07 16.70 0.23
N ALA A 4 -1.48 17.78 -0.28
CA ALA A 4 -0.43 18.54 0.39
C ALA A 4 -0.91 19.21 1.69
N ASP A 5 -2.23 19.41 1.87
CA ASP A 5 -2.81 20.02 3.07
C ASP A 5 -2.90 19.04 4.26
N TYR A 6 -2.66 17.75 4.05
CA TYR A 6 -2.77 16.72 5.09
C TYR A 6 -1.39 16.29 5.61
N ASN A 7 -1.27 16.07 6.92
CA ASN A 7 -0.04 15.53 7.52
C ASN A 7 0.00 14.00 7.52
N ASN A 8 -1.17 13.37 7.42
CA ASN A 8 -1.33 11.92 7.41
C ASN A 8 -2.13 11.56 6.17
N ILE A 9 -1.56 10.68 5.35
CA ILE A 9 -2.08 10.32 4.04
C ILE A 9 -2.19 8.79 4.01
N ILE A 10 -3.34 8.28 3.59
CA ILE A 10 -3.51 6.85 3.30
C ILE A 10 -3.70 6.72 1.80
N LEU A 11 -2.85 5.93 1.15
CA LEU A 11 -2.88 5.68 -0.29
C LEU A 11 -3.26 4.22 -0.53
N GLY A 12 -4.34 4.04 -1.30
CA GLY A 12 -4.89 2.73 -1.63
C GLY A 12 -4.79 2.43 -3.11
N THR A 13 -4.30 1.24 -3.47
CA THR A 13 -4.25 0.80 -4.86
C THR A 13 -4.65 -0.65 -5.00
N SER A 14 -5.02 -1.06 -6.21
CA SER A 14 -5.22 -2.46 -6.60
C SER A 14 -4.17 -2.84 -7.62
N THR A 15 -3.68 -4.08 -7.57
CA THR A 15 -2.81 -4.61 -8.64
C THR A 15 -3.63 -5.11 -9.82
N TRP A 16 -3.26 -4.69 -11.02
CA TRP A 16 -3.85 -5.14 -12.28
C TRP A 16 -2.82 -5.87 -13.14
N GLY A 17 -3.28 -6.53 -14.20
CA GLY A 17 -2.40 -7.17 -15.19
C GLY A 17 -1.43 -8.15 -14.52
N VAL A 18 -0.13 -7.92 -14.74
CA VAL A 18 0.97 -8.72 -14.15
C VAL A 18 1.80 -7.81 -13.24
N GLY A 19 1.22 -7.39 -12.12
CA GLY A 19 1.88 -6.51 -11.16
C GLY A 19 1.76 -5.01 -11.46
N GLU A 20 0.85 -4.63 -12.34
CA GLU A 20 0.68 -3.25 -12.82
C GLU A 20 -0.12 -2.39 -11.84
N LEU A 21 0.22 -1.12 -11.81
CA LEU A 21 -0.50 -0.09 -11.08
C LEU A 21 -1.85 0.17 -11.75
N GLN A 22 -2.89 0.44 -10.96
CA GLN A 22 -4.22 0.76 -11.50
C GLN A 22 -4.19 2.07 -12.30
N ASP A 23 -4.83 2.09 -13.48
CA ASP A 23 -4.72 3.16 -14.48
C ASP A 23 -4.93 4.60 -13.95
N ASP A 24 -5.84 4.84 -12.99
CA ASP A 24 -6.07 6.20 -12.48
C ASP A 24 -4.85 6.76 -11.71
N TRP A 25 -3.98 5.87 -11.21
CA TRP A 25 -2.73 6.27 -10.56
C TRP A 25 -1.68 6.78 -11.55
N ASP A 26 -1.73 6.42 -12.83
CA ASP A 26 -0.74 6.87 -13.82
C ASP A 26 -0.78 8.39 -14.00
N GLU A 27 -1.95 9.01 -13.88
CA GLU A 27 -2.11 10.46 -13.91
C GLU A 27 -1.88 11.09 -12.52
N PHE A 28 -2.25 10.39 -11.45
CA PHE A 28 -2.22 10.93 -10.09
C PHE A 28 -0.80 10.90 -9.46
N LEU A 29 -0.10 9.77 -9.53
CA LEU A 29 1.20 9.57 -8.85
C LEU A 29 2.26 10.59 -9.29
N PRO A 30 2.46 10.88 -10.60
CA PRO A 30 3.46 11.85 -11.04
C PRO A 30 3.16 13.28 -10.59
N ASN A 31 1.90 13.58 -10.25
CA ASN A 31 1.52 14.87 -9.71
C ASN A 31 1.70 14.89 -8.19
N LEU A 32 1.33 13.80 -7.50
CA LEU A 32 1.54 13.63 -6.06
C LEU A 32 3.01 13.80 -5.67
N VAL A 33 3.95 13.18 -6.39
CA VAL A 33 5.38 13.26 -6.04
C VAL A 33 6.02 14.63 -6.24
N LYS A 34 5.31 15.57 -6.89
CA LYS A 34 5.75 16.97 -7.04
C LYS A 34 5.26 17.86 -5.90
N GLU A 35 4.34 17.37 -5.07
CA GLU A 35 3.83 18.10 -3.91
C GLU A 35 4.87 18.11 -2.77
N ASP A 36 4.70 19.04 -1.83
CA ASP A 36 5.51 19.04 -0.60
C ASP A 36 5.03 17.93 0.33
N LEU A 37 5.72 16.79 0.31
CA LEU A 37 5.45 15.65 1.18
C LEU A 37 6.47 15.48 2.32
N VAL A 38 7.34 16.46 2.52
CA VAL A 38 8.41 16.39 3.52
C VAL A 38 7.82 16.13 4.91
N ASP A 39 8.35 15.11 5.60
CA ASP A 39 7.97 14.72 6.96
C ASP A 39 6.50 14.27 7.16
N LYS A 40 5.68 14.22 6.11
CA LYS A 40 4.31 13.69 6.16
C LYS A 40 4.31 12.19 6.37
N ASN A 41 3.35 11.69 7.14
CA ASN A 41 3.15 10.26 7.33
C ASN A 41 2.30 9.72 6.17
N VAL A 42 2.78 8.66 5.52
CA VAL A 42 2.07 7.97 4.43
C VAL A 42 1.91 6.51 4.79
N ALA A 43 0.67 6.03 4.86
CA ALA A 43 0.37 4.61 5.00
C ALA A 43 -0.17 4.06 3.67
N LEU A 44 0.19 2.82 3.34
CA LEU A 44 -0.22 2.17 2.08
C LEU A 44 -1.18 1.02 2.36
N PHE A 45 -2.15 0.81 1.48
CA PHE A 45 -2.86 -0.46 1.38
C PHE A 45 -3.05 -0.89 -0.08
N GLY A 46 -3.10 -2.20 -0.29
CA GLY A 46 -3.11 -2.84 -1.58
C GLY A 46 -4.20 -3.91 -1.65
N LEU A 47 -4.97 -3.91 -2.74
CA LEU A 47 -5.87 -5.01 -3.08
C LEU A 47 -5.22 -5.91 -4.13
N GLY A 48 -5.36 -7.22 -3.97
CA GLY A 48 -4.88 -8.19 -4.94
C GLY A 48 -5.61 -9.53 -4.83
N ASP A 49 -5.31 -10.43 -5.75
CA ASP A 49 -5.83 -11.79 -5.81
C ASP A 49 -4.66 -12.76 -5.62
N SER A 50 -4.51 -13.31 -4.41
CA SER A 50 -3.37 -14.12 -4.02
C SER A 50 -3.37 -15.50 -4.68
N MET A 51 -4.50 -15.94 -5.22
CA MET A 51 -4.66 -17.24 -5.88
C MET A 51 -4.60 -17.14 -7.40
N GLY A 52 -5.23 -16.11 -7.98
CA GLY A 52 -5.23 -15.88 -9.42
C GLY A 52 -3.99 -15.14 -9.93
N ASN A 53 -3.34 -14.34 -9.08
CA ASN A 53 -2.14 -13.57 -9.40
C ASN A 53 -1.05 -13.71 -8.31
N SER A 54 -0.81 -14.95 -7.87
CA SER A 54 0.07 -15.29 -6.75
C SER A 54 1.52 -14.79 -6.87
N GLU A 55 2.04 -14.63 -8.08
CA GLU A 55 3.42 -14.15 -8.35
C GLU A 55 3.55 -12.62 -8.31
N THR A 56 2.43 -11.88 -8.24
CA THR A 56 2.41 -10.40 -8.26
C THR A 56 1.47 -9.82 -7.21
N PHE A 57 1.25 -10.57 -6.13
CA PHE A 57 0.22 -10.26 -5.15
C PHE A 57 0.47 -8.88 -4.52
N THR A 58 -0.45 -7.93 -4.74
CA THR A 58 -0.37 -6.53 -4.25
C THR A 58 0.85 -5.72 -4.71
N ASP A 59 1.54 -6.12 -5.80
CA ASP A 59 2.74 -5.44 -6.34
C ASP A 59 2.59 -3.94 -6.59
N ALA A 60 1.39 -3.45 -6.91
CA ALA A 60 1.16 -2.03 -7.18
C ALA A 60 1.52 -1.10 -6.00
N MET A 61 1.49 -1.60 -4.75
CA MET A 61 1.97 -0.80 -3.61
C MET A 61 3.46 -0.46 -3.73
N SER A 62 4.27 -1.39 -4.25
CA SER A 62 5.71 -1.20 -4.41
C SER A 62 6.01 -0.05 -5.37
N VAL A 63 5.25 0.06 -6.47
CA VAL A 63 5.36 1.14 -7.45
C VAL A 63 5.13 2.51 -6.77
N ILE A 64 4.07 2.64 -5.97
CA ILE A 64 3.80 3.87 -5.22
C ILE A 64 4.94 4.16 -4.23
N ALA A 65 5.39 3.17 -3.48
CA ALA A 65 6.44 3.34 -2.47
C ALA A 65 7.77 3.78 -3.08
N GLU A 66 8.17 3.21 -4.23
CA GLU A 66 9.39 3.58 -4.95
C GLU A 66 9.36 5.05 -5.39
N GLU A 67 8.26 5.50 -6.00
CA GLU A 67 8.11 6.90 -6.44
C GLU A 67 8.12 7.88 -5.27
N LEU A 68 7.54 7.49 -4.13
CA LEU A 68 7.53 8.30 -2.91
C LEU A 68 8.91 8.48 -2.26
N LYS A 69 9.91 7.63 -2.56
CA LYS A 69 11.28 7.78 -2.03
C LYS A 69 11.91 9.13 -2.39
N ALA A 70 11.46 9.77 -3.47
CA ALA A 70 11.93 11.08 -3.90
C ALA A 70 11.39 12.26 -3.06
N THR A 71 10.38 12.03 -2.21
CA THR A 71 9.54 13.09 -1.63
C THR A 71 9.85 13.42 -0.16
N ASN A 72 10.81 12.73 0.46
CA ASN A 72 11.14 12.82 1.90
C ASN A 72 9.93 12.64 2.84
N CYS A 73 8.87 12.00 2.38
CA CYS A 73 7.78 11.55 3.24
C CYS A 73 8.23 10.37 4.11
N LYS A 74 7.43 10.05 5.12
CA LYS A 74 7.62 8.91 6.02
C LYS A 74 6.59 7.86 5.70
N ILE A 75 6.99 6.87 4.91
CA ILE A 75 6.18 5.68 4.69
C ILE A 75 6.14 4.90 6.02
N LEU A 76 4.94 4.68 6.55
CA LEU A 76 4.74 3.93 7.78
C LEU A 76 4.90 2.43 7.52
N ASP A 77 5.32 1.69 8.55
CA ASP A 77 5.47 0.24 8.48
C ASP A 77 4.13 -0.44 8.10
N GLY A 78 4.21 -1.48 7.28
CA GLY A 78 3.08 -2.35 6.95
C GLY A 78 2.96 -3.56 7.89
N VAL A 79 2.34 -4.63 7.39
CA VAL A 79 1.96 -5.82 8.18
C VAL A 79 2.84 -7.04 7.91
N SER A 80 2.84 -8.02 8.81
CA SER A 80 3.48 -9.33 8.58
C SER A 80 2.85 -10.04 7.38
N THR A 81 3.62 -10.86 6.66
CA THR A 81 3.08 -11.78 5.64
C THR A 81 2.39 -13.00 6.24
N ASP A 82 2.37 -13.14 7.56
CA ASP A 82 1.67 -14.24 8.24
C ASP A 82 0.16 -14.22 7.94
N GLY A 83 -0.39 -15.40 7.62
CA GLY A 83 -1.82 -15.55 7.30
C GLY A 83 -2.19 -15.24 5.85
N TYR A 84 -1.21 -14.97 4.99
CA TYR A 84 -1.37 -14.87 3.54
C TYR A 84 -0.77 -16.11 2.86
N ASP A 85 -1.35 -16.51 1.72
CA ASP A 85 -0.83 -17.57 0.86
C ASP A 85 -0.67 -17.02 -0.56
N PHE A 86 0.58 -16.88 -1.01
CA PHE A 86 0.99 -16.30 -2.29
C PHE A 86 2.41 -16.78 -2.62
N ASP A 87 2.84 -16.68 -3.88
CA ASP A 87 4.16 -17.13 -4.32
C ASP A 87 5.20 -16.01 -4.21
N GLU A 88 4.91 -14.84 -4.80
CA GLU A 88 5.80 -13.69 -4.82
C GLU A 88 5.04 -12.36 -4.71
N SER A 89 5.73 -11.34 -4.17
CA SER A 89 5.23 -9.98 -4.10
C SER A 89 6.39 -8.99 -3.99
N GLN A 90 6.44 -8.01 -4.89
CA GLN A 90 7.36 -6.87 -4.81
C GLN A 90 7.05 -5.94 -3.64
N SER A 91 5.85 -6.06 -3.08
CA SER A 91 5.42 -5.30 -1.92
C SER A 91 5.90 -5.91 -0.59
N VAL A 92 6.71 -6.97 -0.61
CA VAL A 92 7.30 -7.59 0.58
C VAL A 92 8.77 -7.20 0.74
N VAL A 93 9.10 -6.61 1.89
CA VAL A 93 10.47 -6.27 2.29
C VAL A 93 10.72 -6.81 3.70
N ASP A 94 11.81 -7.56 3.88
CA ASP A 94 12.20 -8.16 5.17
C ASP A 94 11.07 -8.96 5.86
N GLY A 95 10.26 -9.68 5.08
CA GLY A 95 9.17 -10.53 5.57
C GLY A 95 7.90 -9.77 5.98
N LYS A 96 7.76 -8.51 5.57
CA LYS A 96 6.57 -7.70 5.80
C LYS A 96 6.09 -7.08 4.51
N PHE A 97 4.78 -6.97 4.35
CA PHE A 97 4.23 -6.05 3.37
C PHE A 97 4.60 -4.61 3.75
N ILE A 98 4.88 -3.77 2.76
CA ILE A 98 5.15 -2.33 2.93
C ILE A 98 3.89 -1.52 3.28
N GLY A 99 2.73 -2.18 3.31
CA GLY A 99 1.42 -1.64 3.67
C GLY A 99 0.49 -2.75 4.12
N LEU A 100 -0.81 -2.49 4.16
CA LEU A 100 -1.85 -3.50 4.39
C LEU A 100 -2.20 -4.20 3.06
N ALA A 101 -2.02 -5.52 2.99
CA ALA A 101 -2.51 -6.35 1.88
C ALA A 101 -3.94 -6.86 2.18
N ILE A 102 -4.86 -6.65 1.25
CA ILE A 102 -6.25 -7.12 1.29
C ILE A 102 -6.53 -8.00 0.06
N ASP A 103 -7.24 -9.10 0.30
CA ASP A 103 -7.68 -10.03 -0.73
C ASP A 103 -9.17 -10.31 -0.52
N GLU A 104 -10.01 -9.60 -1.27
CA GLU A 104 -11.47 -9.77 -1.25
C GLU A 104 -11.93 -10.99 -2.08
N ASP A 105 -11.08 -11.53 -2.95
CA ASP A 105 -11.42 -12.64 -3.82
C ASP A 105 -11.29 -13.99 -3.09
N ASN A 106 -10.29 -14.12 -2.21
CA ASN A 106 -9.92 -15.37 -1.55
C ASN A 106 -10.04 -15.32 -0.03
N GLN A 107 -9.96 -14.14 0.60
CA GLN A 107 -9.87 -13.97 2.05
C GLN A 107 -10.78 -12.84 2.59
N SER A 108 -11.91 -12.56 1.93
CA SER A 108 -12.86 -11.49 2.30
C SER A 108 -13.30 -11.53 3.76
N GLU A 109 -13.37 -12.71 4.37
CA GLU A 109 -13.75 -12.89 5.77
C GLU A 109 -12.72 -12.34 6.76
N LEU A 110 -11.48 -12.11 6.32
CA LEU A 110 -10.40 -11.56 7.13
C LEU A 110 -10.25 -10.05 6.98
N THR A 111 -10.93 -9.42 6.02
CA THR A 111 -10.72 -8.01 5.67
C THR A 111 -11.01 -7.06 6.83
N GLU A 112 -12.16 -7.23 7.52
CA GLU A 112 -12.53 -6.37 8.64
C GLU A 112 -11.49 -6.46 9.78
N GLU A 113 -11.11 -7.68 10.17
CA GLU A 113 -10.10 -7.91 11.21
C GLU A 113 -8.74 -7.34 10.83
N ARG A 114 -8.31 -7.50 9.57
CA ARG A 114 -7.04 -6.98 9.06
C ARG A 114 -7.00 -5.45 9.04
N ILE A 115 -8.11 -4.81 8.65
CA ILE A 115 -8.23 -3.35 8.68
C ILE A 115 -8.12 -2.85 10.12
N ASP A 116 -8.88 -3.45 11.05
CA ASP A 116 -8.86 -3.03 12.45
C ASP A 116 -7.45 -3.17 13.06
N ALA A 117 -6.80 -4.31 12.88
CA ALA A 117 -5.44 -4.55 13.37
C ALA A 117 -4.42 -3.58 12.77
N TRP A 118 -4.52 -3.28 11.47
CA TRP A 118 -3.63 -2.32 10.81
C TRP A 118 -3.87 -0.89 11.28
N LEU A 119 -5.14 -0.47 11.47
CA LEU A 119 -5.48 0.84 12.00
C LEU A 119 -4.93 1.03 13.43
N GLU A 120 -4.98 0.01 14.28
CA GLU A 120 -4.34 0.04 15.61
C GLU A 120 -2.83 0.30 15.54
N MET A 121 -2.15 -0.14 14.47
CA MET A 121 -0.73 0.09 14.25
C MET A 121 -0.41 1.50 13.74
N ILE A 122 -1.18 2.03 12.80
CA ILE A 122 -0.84 3.28 12.11
C ILE A 122 -1.41 4.53 12.78
N LEU A 123 -2.59 4.46 13.39
CA LEU A 123 -3.25 5.63 13.99
C LEU A 123 -2.43 6.30 15.09
N PRO A 124 -1.71 5.57 15.98
CA PRO A 124 -0.85 6.20 16.99
C PRO A 124 0.34 6.97 16.40
N GLN A 125 0.68 6.74 15.13
CA GLN A 125 1.78 7.41 14.43
C GLN A 125 1.32 8.68 13.71
N PHE A 126 0.00 8.82 13.49
CA PHE A 126 -0.59 10.00 12.86
C PHE A 126 -0.46 11.23 13.76
N LYS A 127 -0.20 12.39 13.14
CA LYS A 127 0.10 13.67 13.80
C LYS A 127 -0.95 14.74 13.57
#